data_AF-A0A2E7ZUI7-F1
#
_entry.id   AF-A0A2E7ZUI7-F1
#
_cell.length_a   1.000
_cell.length_b   1.000
_cell.length_c   1.000
_cell.angle_alpha   90.00
_cell.angle_beta   90.00
_cell.angle_gamma   90.00
#
_symmetry.space_group_name_H-M   'P 1'
#
loop_
_entity.id
_entity.type
_entity.pdbx_description
1 polymer ?
#
loop_
_entity_poly.entity_id
_entity_poly.type
_entity_poly.pdbx_seq_one_letter_code
_entity_poly.pdbx_strand_id
1 'polypeptide(L)'
;PLEGALTRSLEAFYDFVSVRGTLFRALVRSGVGSDNEVDHHVERVRSSIISQVVLRTGLDAQKPAIRWRLRAWIGAVESLALEISGDEQLTSEHFVAALTDAFLGIFSGPSMESKSGPE
;
A
#
# COMPACT_ATOMS: atom_id res chain seq x y z
N PRO A 1 7.83 -18.23 0.69
CA PRO A 1 7.37 -17.64 -0.60
C PRO A 1 6.89 -16.20 -0.39
N LEU A 2 7.10 -15.31 -1.37
CA LEU A 2 6.69 -13.90 -1.33
C LEU A 2 5.18 -13.75 -1.08
N GLU A 3 4.38 -14.53 -1.80
CA GLU A 3 2.93 -14.57 -1.73
C GLU A 3 2.42 -14.77 -0.30
N GLY A 4 2.82 -15.86 0.37
CA GLY A 4 2.39 -16.11 1.75
C GLY A 4 2.90 -15.08 2.78
N ALA A 5 3.97 -14.33 2.49
CA ALA A 5 4.43 -13.24 3.36
C ALA A 5 3.61 -11.96 3.15
N LEU A 6 3.22 -11.68 1.91
CA LEU A 6 2.34 -10.58 1.54
C LEU A 6 0.94 -10.80 2.15
N THR A 7 0.36 -11.98 1.96
CA THR A 7 -0.91 -12.42 2.56
C THR A 7 -0.94 -12.14 4.06
N ARG A 8 0.00 -12.70 4.83
CA ARG A 8 0.03 -12.50 6.29
C ARG A 8 0.19 -11.04 6.72
N SER A 9 0.92 -10.25 5.94
CA SER A 9 1.11 -8.82 6.24
C SER A 9 -0.17 -8.02 5.98
N LEU A 10 -0.90 -8.36 4.92
CA LEU A 10 -2.17 -7.75 4.57
C LEU A 10 -3.28 -8.17 5.53
N GLU A 11 -3.31 -9.42 5.97
CA GLU A 11 -4.23 -9.92 7.02
C GLU A 11 -4.00 -9.16 8.34
N ALA A 12 -2.75 -9.05 8.79
CA ALA A 12 -2.43 -8.31 10.01
C ALA A 12 -2.80 -6.81 9.91
N PHE A 13 -2.66 -6.23 8.71
CA PHE A 13 -3.09 -4.85 8.48
C PHE A 13 -4.61 -4.72 8.46
N TYR A 14 -5.33 -5.67 7.87
CA TYR A 14 -6.79 -5.75 7.93
C TYR A 14 -7.28 -5.82 9.37
N ASP A 15 -6.70 -6.69 10.20
CA ASP A 15 -7.08 -6.82 11.61
C ASP A 15 -6.89 -5.52 12.39
N PHE A 16 -5.82 -4.79 12.09
CA PHE A 16 -5.60 -3.46 12.67
C PHE A 16 -6.69 -2.46 12.25
N VAL A 17 -7.03 -2.41 10.96
CA VAL A 17 -8.02 -1.47 10.41
C VAL A 17 -9.44 -1.84 10.83
N SER A 18 -9.79 -3.13 10.91
CA SER A 18 -11.13 -3.58 11.31
C SER A 18 -11.43 -3.20 12.76
N VAL A 19 -10.44 -3.31 13.65
CA VAL A 19 -10.57 -2.93 15.07
C VAL A 19 -10.50 -1.41 15.26
N ARG A 20 -9.72 -0.68 14.45
CA ARG A 20 -9.43 0.76 14.64
C ARG A 20 -9.94 1.65 13.52
N GLY A 21 -10.93 1.21 12.76
CA GLY A 21 -11.36 1.83 11.50
C GLY A 21 -11.77 3.30 11.61
N THR A 22 -12.40 3.70 12.72
CA THR A 22 -12.75 5.10 12.99
C THR A 22 -11.52 5.99 13.16
N LEU A 23 -10.51 5.51 13.89
CA LEU A 23 -9.26 6.23 14.09
C LEU A 23 -8.45 6.27 12.79
N PHE A 24 -8.40 5.16 12.06
CA PHE A 24 -7.73 5.09 10.75
C PHE A 24 -8.34 6.07 9.75
N ARG A 25 -9.67 6.12 9.65
CA ARG A 25 -10.38 7.10 8.82
C ARG A 25 -10.08 8.53 9.21
N ALA A 26 -10.08 8.83 10.51
CA ALA A 26 -9.72 10.16 10.99
C ALA A 26 -8.31 10.55 10.57
N LEU A 27 -7.33 9.66 10.74
CA LEU A 27 -5.92 9.86 10.37
C LEU A 27 -5.70 10.06 8.86
N VAL A 28 -6.32 9.23 8.03
CA VAL A 28 -6.10 9.29 6.57
C VAL A 28 -6.90 10.43 5.92
N ARG A 29 -8.08 10.77 6.45
CA ARG A 29 -8.92 11.86 5.93
C ARG A 29 -8.62 13.24 6.52
N SER A 30 -7.83 13.35 7.59
CA SER A 30 -7.48 14.64 8.21
C SER A 30 -6.51 15.51 7.39
N GLY A 31 -6.40 15.30 6.06
CA GLY A 31 -5.45 15.99 5.20
C GLY A 31 -5.45 17.52 5.36
N VAL A 32 -4.30 18.14 5.02
CA VAL A 32 -3.99 19.59 5.00
C VAL A 32 -4.55 20.36 6.21
N GLY A 33 -3.76 20.39 7.29
CA GLY A 33 -4.09 21.07 8.54
C GLY A 33 -3.88 20.23 9.80
N SER A 34 -3.48 18.96 9.65
CA SER A 34 -3.03 18.13 10.75
C SER A 34 -1.64 18.56 11.25
N ASP A 35 -1.37 18.33 12.54
CA ASP A 35 -0.05 18.60 13.14
C ASP A 35 1.05 17.88 12.34
N ASN A 36 2.16 18.56 12.04
CA ASN A 36 3.32 17.99 11.35
C ASN A 36 3.76 16.65 11.96
N GLU A 37 3.61 16.46 13.27
CA GLU A 37 3.93 15.21 13.95
C GLU A 37 3.05 14.02 13.49
N VAL A 38 1.78 14.27 13.23
CA VAL A 38 0.82 13.24 12.75
C VAL A 38 1.17 12.83 11.33
N ASP A 39 1.42 13.80 10.45
CA ASP A 39 1.83 13.53 9.06
C ASP A 39 3.15 12.71 9.02
N HIS A 40 4.11 13.04 9.88
CA HIS A 40 5.34 12.26 10.02
C HIS A 40 5.10 10.83 10.52
N HIS A 41 4.14 10.63 11.43
CA HIS A 41 3.79 9.29 11.90
C HIS A 41 3.17 8.45 10.78
N VAL A 42 2.21 9.01 10.05
CA VAL A 42 1.57 8.34 8.91
C VAL A 42 2.60 7.97 7.85
N GLU A 43 3.52 8.89 7.52
CA GLU A 43 4.55 8.65 6.53
C GLU A 43 5.57 7.58 6.97
N ARG A 44 5.87 7.47 8.27
CA ARG A 44 6.66 6.35 8.81
C ARG A 44 5.97 5.00 8.61
N VAL A 45 4.65 4.93 8.82
CA VAL A 45 3.90 3.69 8.61
C VAL A 45 3.96 3.27 7.14
N ARG A 46 3.70 4.20 6.20
CA ARG A 46 3.84 3.94 4.75
C ARG A 46 5.25 3.46 4.39
N SER A 47 6.26 4.14 4.92
CA SER A 47 7.67 3.80 4.66
C SER A 47 8.04 2.42 5.23
N SER A 48 7.50 2.03 6.38
CA SER A 48 7.70 0.71 6.97
C SER A 48 7.09 -0.40 6.10
N ILE A 49 5.87 -0.19 5.59
CA ILE A 49 5.21 -1.14 4.67
C ILE A 49 6.05 -1.29 3.39
N ILE A 50 6.45 -0.17 2.77
CA ILE A 50 7.32 -0.17 1.58
C ILE A 50 8.63 -0.93 1.85
N SER A 51 9.27 -0.69 3.01
CA SER A 51 10.54 -1.34 3.37
C SER A 51 10.38 -2.87 3.47
N GLN A 52 9.27 -3.34 4.04
CA GLN A 52 8.98 -4.78 4.12
C GLN A 52 8.75 -5.37 2.72
N VAL A 53 7.98 -4.69 1.86
CA VAL A 53 7.76 -5.14 0.47
C VAL A 53 9.08 -5.24 -0.28
N VAL A 54 9.92 -4.21 -0.23
CA VAL A 54 11.25 -4.17 -0.87
C VAL A 54 12.12 -5.33 -0.38
N LEU A 55 12.21 -5.53 0.94
CA LEU A 55 12.99 -6.61 1.55
C LEU A 55 12.55 -8.00 1.08
N ARG A 56 11.24 -8.22 0.89
CA ARG A 56 10.66 -9.53 0.55
C ARG A 56 10.64 -9.81 -0.95
N THR A 57 10.57 -8.77 -1.78
CA THR A 57 10.44 -8.87 -3.25
C THR A 57 11.76 -8.73 -3.98
N GLY A 58 12.77 -8.11 -3.35
CA GLY A 58 14.01 -7.72 -4.02
C GLY A 58 13.86 -6.53 -4.98
N LEU A 59 12.73 -5.81 -4.93
CA LEU A 59 12.50 -4.62 -5.74
C LEU A 59 13.51 -3.51 -5.40
N ASP A 60 14.07 -2.88 -6.43
CA ASP A 60 15.01 -1.77 -6.25
C ASP A 60 14.25 -0.44 -6.09
N ALA A 61 14.03 -0.03 -4.84
CA ALA A 61 13.39 1.25 -4.51
C ALA A 61 14.24 2.48 -4.87
N GLN A 62 15.49 2.33 -5.32
CA GLN A 62 16.26 3.46 -5.88
C GLN A 62 15.88 3.76 -7.34
N LYS A 63 15.19 2.85 -8.03
CA LYS A 63 14.66 3.09 -9.37
C LYS A 63 13.39 3.97 -9.30
N PRO A 64 13.34 5.12 -9.99
CA PRO A 64 12.18 6.02 -9.96
C PRO A 64 10.85 5.33 -10.29
N ALA A 65 10.84 4.47 -11.32
CA ALA A 65 9.64 3.73 -11.72
C ALA A 65 9.14 2.78 -10.63
N ILE A 66 10.05 2.13 -9.89
CA ILE A 66 9.70 1.24 -8.77
C ILE A 66 9.16 2.04 -7.60
N ARG A 67 9.75 3.21 -7.28
CA ARG A 67 9.20 4.10 -6.23
C ARG A 67 7.78 4.52 -6.53
N TRP A 68 7.49 4.93 -7.76
CA TRP A 68 6.14 5.34 -8.15
C TRP A 68 5.14 4.20 -8.07
N ARG A 69 5.52 3.00 -8.51
CA ARG A 69 4.69 1.79 -8.38
C ARG A 69 4.42 1.42 -6.92
N LEU A 70 5.43 1.48 -6.06
CA LEU A 70 5.27 1.24 -4.61
C LEU A 70 4.33 2.27 -3.97
N ARG A 71 4.46 3.55 -4.34
CA ARG A 71 3.56 4.62 -3.86
C ARG A 71 2.13 4.44 -4.35
N ALA A 72 1.94 4.07 -5.61
CA ALA A 72 0.62 3.78 -6.17
C ALA A 72 -0.04 2.60 -5.44
N TRP A 73 0.72 1.54 -5.17
CA TRP A 73 0.23 0.40 -4.41
C TRP A 73 -0.14 0.77 -2.97
N ILE A 74 0.65 1.60 -2.28
CA ILE A 74 0.27 2.12 -0.95
C ILE A 74 -1.04 2.92 -1.02
N GLY A 75 -1.24 3.74 -2.04
CA GLY A 75 -2.50 4.46 -2.24
C GLY A 75 -3.71 3.52 -2.39
N ALA A 76 -3.53 2.39 -3.07
CA ALA A 76 -4.56 1.34 -3.14
C ALA A 76 -4.82 0.72 -1.76
N VAL A 77 -3.77 0.35 -1.01
CA VAL A 77 -3.89 -0.17 0.37
C VAL A 77 -4.70 0.76 1.26
N GLU A 78 -4.40 2.07 1.24
CA GLU A 78 -5.11 3.07 2.04
C GLU A 78 -6.58 3.21 1.61
N SER A 79 -6.83 3.23 0.30
CA SER A 79 -8.18 3.40 -0.24
C SER A 79 -9.09 2.23 0.14
N LEU A 80 -8.62 0.98 -0.05
CA LEU A 80 -9.39 -0.20 0.33
C LEU A 80 -9.58 -0.31 1.84
N ALA A 81 -8.56 0.07 2.64
CA ALA A 81 -8.69 0.06 4.10
C ALA A 81 -9.77 1.03 4.60
N LEU A 82 -9.93 2.20 3.94
CA LEU A 82 -11.00 3.15 4.25
C LEU A 82 -12.39 2.58 3.93
N GLU A 83 -12.52 1.85 2.83
CA GLU A 83 -13.78 1.25 2.39
C GLU A 83 -14.23 0.14 3.34
N ILE A 84 -13.34 -0.82 3.64
CA ILE A 84 -13.62 -1.94 4.53
C ILE A 84 -14.00 -1.50 5.94
N SER A 85 -13.35 -0.46 6.47
CA SER A 85 -13.67 0.03 7.81
C SER A 85 -15.15 0.43 7.98
N GLY A 86 -15.90 0.61 6.88
CA GLY A 86 -17.31 1.01 6.87
C GLY A 86 -18.28 -0.03 6.32
N ASP A 87 -17.81 -1.21 5.91
CA ASP A 87 -18.64 -2.24 5.26
C ASP A 87 -18.39 -3.63 5.89
N GLU A 88 -19.39 -4.13 6.60
CA GLU A 88 -19.34 -5.44 7.29
C GLU A 88 -19.33 -6.64 6.32
N GLN A 89 -19.64 -6.44 5.04
CA GLN A 89 -19.61 -7.50 4.03
C GLN A 89 -18.19 -7.75 3.49
N LEU A 90 -17.26 -6.82 3.71
CA LEU A 90 -15.88 -6.92 3.22
C LEU A 90 -14.97 -7.62 4.24
N THR A 91 -14.63 -8.87 3.92
CA THR A 91 -13.78 -9.73 4.73
C THR A 91 -12.28 -9.51 4.47
N SER A 92 -11.44 -10.04 5.35
CA SER A 92 -9.97 -10.08 5.17
C SER A 92 -9.57 -10.76 3.86
N GLU A 93 -10.29 -11.80 3.44
CA GLU A 93 -10.03 -12.51 2.20
C GLU A 93 -10.20 -11.61 0.96
N HIS A 94 -11.30 -10.84 0.90
CA HIS A 94 -11.53 -9.88 -0.19
C HIS A 94 -10.45 -8.81 -0.24
N PHE A 95 -10.02 -8.31 0.94
CA PHE A 95 -8.96 -7.30 1.04
C PHE A 95 -7.61 -7.80 0.53
N VAL A 96 -7.22 -8.99 0.99
CA VAL A 96 -5.93 -9.61 0.64
C VAL A 96 -5.88 -9.93 -0.85
N ALA A 97 -6.95 -10.53 -1.39
CA ALA A 97 -7.04 -10.86 -2.81
C ALA A 97 -6.91 -9.60 -3.67
N ALA A 98 -7.72 -8.57 -3.40
CA ALA A 98 -7.72 -7.34 -4.17
C ALA A 98 -6.36 -6.62 -4.15
N LEU A 99 -5.68 -6.56 -2.99
CA LEU A 99 -4.38 -5.89 -2.89
C LEU A 99 -3.23 -6.70 -3.47
N THR A 100 -3.36 -8.03 -3.50
CA THR A 100 -2.42 -8.91 -4.19
C THR A 100 -2.57 -8.76 -5.70
N ASP A 101 -3.79 -8.76 -6.21
CA ASP A 101 -4.06 -8.53 -7.64
C ASP A 101 -3.60 -7.13 -8.08
N ALA A 102 -3.87 -6.11 -7.26
CA ALA A 102 -3.39 -4.75 -7.51
C ALA A 102 -1.86 -4.70 -7.53
N PHE A 103 -1.18 -5.38 -6.61
CA PHE A 103 0.28 -5.49 -6.61
C PHE A 103 0.77 -6.11 -7.92
N LEU A 104 0.25 -7.28 -8.28
CA LEU A 104 0.66 -7.98 -9.49
C LEU A 104 0.37 -7.14 -10.75
N GLY A 105 -0.78 -6.48 -10.84
CA GLY A 105 -1.11 -5.60 -11.97
C GLY A 105 -0.15 -4.42 -12.10
N ILE A 106 0.20 -3.77 -10.99
CA ILE A 106 1.11 -2.61 -10.98
C ILE A 106 2.54 -3.01 -11.38
N PHE A 107 3.00 -4.18 -10.93
CA PHE A 107 4.39 -4.63 -11.12
C PHE A 107 4.59 -5.53 -12.34
N SER A 108 3.53 -6.09 -12.93
CA SER A 108 3.59 -6.87 -14.19
C SER A 108 3.47 -6.01 -15.45
N GLY A 109 3.12 -4.73 -15.32
CA GLY A 109 3.03 -3.81 -16.45
C GLY A 109 4.41 -3.56 -17.10
N PRO A 110 4.45 -3.20 -18.41
CA PRO A 110 5.70 -2.96 -19.11
C PRO A 110 6.55 -1.92 -18.37
N SER A 111 7.85 -2.20 -18.23
CA SER A 111 8.82 -1.20 -17.77
C SER A 111 8.67 0.04 -18.64
N MET A 112 8.48 1.21 -18.03
CA MET A 112 8.48 2.52 -18.71
C MET A 112 9.89 2.89 -19.19
N GLU A 113 10.58 1.95 -19.82
CA GLU A 113 11.85 2.13 -20.50
C GLU A 113 11.62 1.78 -21.97
N SER A 114 11.04 2.72 -22.72
CA SER A 114 11.55 3.05 -24.05
C SER A 114 10.86 4.31 -24.55
N LYS A 115 11.65 5.37 -24.68
CA LYS A 115 11.78 6.20 -25.88
C LYS A 115 12.95 7.17 -25.63
N SER A 116 14.15 6.60 -25.55
CA SER A 116 15.31 7.32 -26.07
C SER A 116 15.22 7.15 -27.59
N GLY A 117 14.55 8.08 -28.25
CA GLY A 117 14.54 8.16 -29.72
C GLY A 117 15.93 8.58 -30.22
N PRO A 118 16.37 8.08 -31.39
CA PRO A 118 17.70 8.34 -31.91
C PRO A 118 17.84 9.79 -32.38
N GLU A 119 19.12 10.21 -32.43
CA GLU A 119 19.69 11.50 -32.84
C GLU A 119 19.00 12.22 -34.00
#